data_AF-A0A6N3AVX5-F1
#
_entry.id   AF-A0A6N3AVX5-F1
#
_cell.length_a   1.000
_cell.length_b   1.000
_cell.length_c   1.000
_cell.angle_alpha   90.00
_cell.angle_beta   90.00
_cell.angle_gamma   90.00
#
_symmetry.space_group_name_H-M   'P 1'
#
loop_
_entity.id
_entity.type
_entity.pdbx_description
1 polymer ?
#
loop_
_entity_poly.entity_id
_entity_poly.type
_entity_poly.pdbx_seq_one_letter_code
_entity_poly.pdbx_strand_id
1 'polypeptide(L)'
;MSLYRAVDRHKLQAHRSEIISLFRQNKALVERATRYITAAGSLLQDSMRVALSCTDTAKARAFAGTLSRRYISSSGEAPHEEIRLLSALTLQGIIFYSNTIAKLADTTVVLDDEYGAASRTLLYALREEALQKGHNIVTCYCSMSPYEKIEHLFIPALRLCFVTSNSYHPIQFSGQRTIHCTRFCNKEGLKLRRKRLHFNKRAVDELFAQASSIQKEAKECHDALEQYYIDAVDFTFLEKAYQYLLTTL
;
A
#
# COMPACT_ATOMS: atom_id res chain seq x y z
N MET A 1 13.79 12.69 -33.22
CA MET A 1 15.18 12.89 -32.73
C MET A 1 15.49 11.78 -31.72
N SER A 2 16.64 11.11 -31.81
CA SER A 2 16.96 9.97 -30.92
C SER A 2 17.72 10.42 -29.68
N LEU A 3 17.18 10.14 -28.49
CA LEU A 3 17.80 10.47 -27.20
C LEU A 3 19.07 9.65 -26.92
N TYR A 4 19.30 8.55 -27.66
CA TYR A 4 20.54 7.77 -27.55
C TYR A 4 21.80 8.59 -27.89
N ARG A 5 21.67 9.70 -28.63
CA ARG A 5 22.77 10.62 -28.93
C ARG A 5 23.16 11.49 -27.74
N ALA A 6 22.30 11.57 -26.73
CA ALA A 6 22.57 12.34 -25.51
C ALA A 6 23.52 11.62 -24.54
N VAL A 7 23.91 10.37 -24.80
CA VAL A 7 24.72 9.57 -23.87
C VAL A 7 26.08 9.25 -24.50
N ASP A 8 27.14 9.70 -23.86
CA ASP A 8 28.51 9.34 -24.17
C ASP A 8 28.83 7.92 -23.69
N ARG A 9 28.83 6.99 -24.64
CA ARG A 9 29.09 5.57 -24.38
C ARG A 9 30.54 5.30 -24.00
N HIS A 10 31.49 6.14 -24.39
CA HIS A 10 32.90 5.95 -24.04
C HIS A 10 33.13 6.20 -22.55
N LYS A 11 32.49 7.22 -21.98
CA LYS A 11 32.49 7.48 -20.53
C LYS A 11 31.94 6.28 -19.74
N LEU A 12 30.79 5.73 -20.16
CA LEU A 12 30.23 4.55 -19.51
C LEU A 12 31.11 3.31 -19.68
N GLN A 13 31.70 3.13 -20.87
CA GLN A 13 32.59 2.00 -21.14
C GLN A 13 33.86 2.05 -20.30
N ALA A 14 34.38 3.24 -20.01
CA ALA A 14 35.55 3.43 -19.14
C ALA A 14 35.31 2.96 -17.69
N HIS A 15 34.05 3.02 -17.22
CA HIS A 15 33.63 2.61 -15.87
C HIS A 15 32.78 1.32 -15.87
N ARG A 16 32.89 0.51 -16.93
CA ARG A 16 32.00 -0.65 -17.15
C ARG A 16 32.03 -1.62 -15.97
N SER A 17 33.20 -1.88 -15.39
CA SER A 17 33.36 -2.86 -14.31
C SER A 17 32.67 -2.40 -13.03
N GLU A 18 32.82 -1.13 -12.69
CA GLU A 18 32.21 -0.45 -11.54
C GLU A 18 30.69 -0.42 -11.69
N ILE A 19 30.19 -0.01 -12.85
CA ILE A 19 28.77 0.02 -13.19
C ILE A 19 28.14 -1.38 -13.03
N ILE A 20 28.78 -2.42 -13.60
CA ILE A 20 28.29 -3.80 -13.47
C ILE A 20 28.31 -4.27 -12.01
N SER A 21 29.33 -3.89 -11.25
CA SER A 21 29.43 -4.21 -9.81
C SER A 21 28.28 -3.57 -9.02
N LEU A 22 28.02 -2.28 -9.24
CA LEU A 22 26.91 -1.56 -8.60
C LEU A 22 25.55 -2.15 -8.96
N PHE A 23 25.31 -2.49 -10.23
CA PHE A 23 24.07 -3.19 -10.62
C PHE A 23 23.89 -4.51 -9.87
N ARG A 24 24.96 -5.31 -9.72
CA ARG A 24 24.91 -6.58 -8.98
C ARG A 24 24.63 -6.36 -7.49
N GLN A 25 25.29 -5.38 -6.89
CA GLN A 25 25.11 -5.03 -5.47
C GLN A 25 23.69 -4.53 -5.21
N ASN A 26 23.20 -3.57 -6.01
CA ASN A 26 21.85 -3.05 -5.90
C ASN A 26 20.81 -4.17 -6.05
N LYS A 27 20.97 -5.06 -7.05
CA LYS A 27 20.09 -6.22 -7.22
C LYS A 27 20.07 -7.12 -5.98
N ALA A 28 21.25 -7.45 -5.43
CA ALA A 28 21.35 -8.29 -4.24
C ALA A 28 20.70 -7.65 -3.01
N LEU A 29 20.84 -6.33 -2.84
CA LEU A 29 20.20 -5.56 -1.76
C LEU A 29 18.68 -5.53 -1.92
N VAL A 30 18.17 -5.25 -3.13
CA VAL A 30 16.72 -5.28 -3.42
C VAL A 30 16.14 -6.66 -3.14
N GLU A 31 16.76 -7.74 -3.63
CA GLU A 31 16.33 -9.10 -3.35
C GLU A 31 16.33 -9.43 -1.86
N ARG A 32 17.34 -8.93 -1.13
CA ARG A 32 17.42 -9.11 0.33
C ARG A 32 16.29 -8.37 1.02
N ALA A 33 16.04 -7.10 0.72
CA ALA A 33 14.93 -6.33 1.28
C ALA A 33 13.58 -7.02 1.01
N THR A 34 13.36 -7.52 -0.21
CA THR A 34 12.15 -8.29 -0.56
C THR A 34 11.97 -9.51 0.34
N ARG A 35 13.03 -10.27 0.66
CA ARG A 35 12.91 -11.42 1.58
C ARG A 35 12.41 -11.01 2.98
N TYR A 36 12.89 -9.90 3.53
CA TYR A 36 12.40 -9.38 4.82
C TYR A 36 10.94 -8.94 4.74
N ILE A 37 10.55 -8.26 3.66
CA ILE A 37 9.16 -7.85 3.41
C ILE A 37 8.23 -9.05 3.31
N THR A 38 8.62 -10.09 2.55
CA THR A 38 7.83 -11.32 2.41
C THR A 38 7.67 -12.06 3.74
N ALA A 39 8.73 -12.12 4.54
CA ALA A 39 8.67 -12.73 5.88
C ALA A 39 7.71 -11.96 6.80
N ALA A 40 7.77 -10.62 6.78
CA ALA A 40 6.85 -9.78 7.54
C ALA A 40 5.39 -9.95 7.08
N GLY A 41 5.15 -9.98 5.77
CA GLY A 41 3.83 -10.25 5.18
C GLY A 41 3.25 -11.59 5.65
N SER A 42 4.08 -12.63 5.74
CA SER A 42 3.66 -13.95 6.24
C SER A 42 3.22 -13.93 7.70
N LEU A 43 3.94 -13.19 8.57
CA LEU A 43 3.57 -13.03 9.99
C LEU A 43 2.33 -12.15 10.19
N LEU A 44 2.14 -11.13 9.34
CA LEU A 44 0.91 -10.34 9.30
C LEU A 44 -0.29 -11.19 8.88
N GLN A 45 -0.14 -12.02 7.85
CA GLN A 45 -1.18 -12.94 7.40
C GLN A 45 -1.51 -13.99 8.48
N ASP A 46 -0.51 -14.51 9.18
CA ASP A 46 -0.73 -15.38 10.33
C ASP A 46 -1.54 -14.69 11.43
N SER A 47 -1.16 -13.48 11.81
CA SER A 47 -1.86 -12.69 12.83
C SER A 47 -3.31 -12.41 12.44
N MET A 48 -3.55 -12.07 11.17
CA MET A 48 -4.89 -11.90 10.62
C MET A 48 -5.70 -13.20 10.70
N ARG A 49 -5.14 -14.36 10.30
CA ARG A 49 -5.83 -15.66 10.36
C ARG A 49 -6.16 -16.08 11.79
N VAL A 50 -5.22 -15.86 12.71
CA VAL A 50 -5.42 -16.07 14.16
C VAL A 50 -6.59 -15.22 14.65
N ALA A 51 -6.62 -13.93 14.32
CA ALA A 51 -7.73 -13.05 14.69
C ALA A 51 -9.06 -13.43 14.01
N LEU A 52 -9.01 -13.85 12.74
CA LEU A 52 -10.16 -14.31 11.97
C LEU A 52 -10.81 -15.56 12.59
N SER A 53 -10.01 -16.48 13.13
CA SER A 53 -10.54 -17.66 13.87
C SER A 53 -11.35 -17.29 15.10
N CYS A 54 -11.19 -16.05 15.60
CA CYS A 54 -11.93 -15.50 16.72
C CYS A 54 -12.99 -14.48 16.27
N THR A 55 -13.23 -14.31 14.97
CA THR A 55 -14.13 -13.29 14.42
C THR A 55 -15.44 -13.93 13.95
N ASP A 56 -16.57 -13.37 14.39
CA ASP A 56 -17.90 -13.67 13.87
C ASP A 56 -18.09 -12.97 12.51
N THR A 57 -17.69 -13.67 11.44
CA THR A 57 -17.74 -13.16 10.07
C THR A 57 -19.17 -12.97 9.56
N ALA A 58 -20.13 -13.77 10.06
CA ALA A 58 -21.54 -13.62 9.71
C ALA A 58 -22.10 -12.31 10.26
N LYS A 59 -21.81 -12.00 11.53
CA LYS A 59 -22.17 -10.72 12.15
C LYS A 59 -21.49 -9.54 11.49
N ALA A 60 -20.21 -9.66 11.12
CA ALA A 60 -19.50 -8.64 10.37
C ALA A 60 -20.17 -8.39 8.99
N ARG A 61 -20.49 -9.45 8.23
CA ARG A 61 -21.18 -9.33 6.93
C ARG A 61 -22.58 -8.74 7.05
N ALA A 62 -23.36 -9.13 8.06
CA ALA A 62 -24.67 -8.52 8.32
C ALA A 62 -24.55 -7.02 8.66
N PHE A 63 -23.50 -6.64 9.39
CA PHE A 63 -23.23 -5.24 9.69
C PHE A 63 -22.79 -4.44 8.45
N ALA A 64 -22.01 -5.04 7.53
CA ALA A 64 -21.72 -4.43 6.22
C ALA A 64 -23.00 -4.10 5.45
N GLY A 65 -24.01 -5.00 5.45
CA GLY A 65 -25.31 -4.70 4.82
C GLY A 65 -26.03 -3.51 5.47
N THR A 66 -25.87 -3.32 6.78
CA THR A 66 -26.41 -2.14 7.49
C THR A 66 -25.68 -0.85 7.11
N LEU A 67 -24.36 -0.90 6.93
CA LEU A 67 -23.57 0.22 6.43
C LEU A 67 -23.89 0.53 4.97
N SER A 68 -24.02 -0.49 4.13
CA SER A 68 -24.42 -0.38 2.72
C SER A 68 -25.76 0.35 2.58
N ARG A 69 -26.79 -0.07 3.33
CA ARG A 69 -28.10 0.62 3.33
C ARG A 69 -28.04 2.07 3.81
N ARG A 70 -27.12 2.39 4.73
CA ARG A 70 -27.01 3.73 5.30
C ARG A 70 -26.26 4.71 4.39
N TYR A 71 -25.20 4.24 3.74
CA TYR A 71 -24.24 5.12 3.08
C TYR A 71 -24.18 4.95 1.55
N ILE A 72 -24.63 3.83 1.01
CA ILE A 72 -24.48 3.52 -0.42
C ILE A 72 -25.87 3.51 -1.07
N SER A 73 -26.26 4.62 -1.68
CA SER A 73 -27.44 4.70 -2.57
C SER A 73 -27.17 3.99 -3.91
N SER A 74 -28.20 3.71 -4.71
CA SER A 74 -27.99 3.20 -6.07
C SER A 74 -27.58 4.32 -7.02
N SER A 75 -26.64 4.05 -7.92
CA SER A 75 -26.18 4.98 -8.97
C SER A 75 -26.84 4.68 -10.33
N GLY A 76 -27.04 3.40 -10.66
CA GLY A 76 -27.55 2.97 -11.96
C GLY A 76 -26.53 3.00 -13.10
N GLU A 77 -25.29 3.42 -12.83
CA GLU A 77 -24.18 3.40 -13.80
C GLU A 77 -23.58 2.00 -13.95
N ALA A 78 -22.82 1.81 -15.04
CA ALA A 78 -22.00 0.61 -15.20
C ALA A 78 -20.85 0.64 -14.19
N PRO A 79 -20.74 -0.35 -13.28
CA PRO A 79 -19.73 -0.32 -12.24
C PRO A 79 -18.32 -0.58 -12.80
N HIS A 80 -17.35 0.18 -12.33
CA HIS A 80 -15.93 -0.01 -12.59
C HIS A 80 -15.14 -0.12 -11.27
N GLU A 81 -14.10 -0.94 -11.25
CA GLU A 81 -13.20 -1.07 -10.11
C GLU A 81 -11.76 -0.72 -10.48
N GLU A 82 -11.18 0.19 -9.69
CA GLU A 82 -9.75 0.47 -9.73
C GLU A 82 -9.04 -0.08 -8.51
N ILE A 83 -7.89 -0.71 -8.74
CA ILE A 83 -7.03 -1.19 -7.66
C ILE A 83 -5.92 -0.20 -7.38
N ARG A 84 -5.73 0.14 -6.11
CA ARG A 84 -4.66 1.04 -5.63
C ARG A 84 -4.01 0.51 -4.34
N LEU A 85 -2.93 1.16 -3.94
CA LEU A 85 -2.35 1.04 -2.61
C LEU A 85 -2.39 2.42 -1.95
N LEU A 86 -2.68 2.46 -0.65
CA LEU A 86 -2.69 3.70 0.13
C LEU A 86 -1.54 3.76 1.15
N SER A 87 -0.91 2.62 1.41
CA SER A 87 0.26 2.47 2.27
C SER A 87 1.33 1.61 1.59
N ALA A 88 2.59 1.85 1.91
CA ALA A 88 3.72 1.07 1.43
C ALA A 88 4.87 1.07 2.45
N LEU A 89 5.64 -0.02 2.51
CA LEU A 89 6.93 -0.02 3.18
C LEU A 89 7.99 0.57 2.24
N THR A 90 8.69 1.58 2.72
CA THR A 90 9.72 2.32 1.98
C THR A 90 11.02 2.37 2.78
N LEU A 91 12.06 2.96 2.21
CA LEU A 91 13.33 3.17 2.91
C LEU A 91 13.20 4.15 4.10
N GLN A 92 12.12 4.94 4.17
CA GLN A 92 11.77 5.78 5.34
C GLN A 92 10.85 5.06 6.34
N GLY A 93 10.61 3.76 6.16
CA GLY A 93 9.60 3.01 6.91
C GLY A 93 8.24 3.03 6.21
N ILE A 94 7.17 2.81 6.96
CA ILE A 94 5.82 2.76 6.42
C ILE A 94 5.36 4.18 6.10
N ILE A 95 5.00 4.41 4.84
CA ILE A 95 4.34 5.63 4.38
C ILE A 95 2.87 5.32 4.17
N PHE A 96 2.00 6.19 4.67
CA PHE A 96 0.56 6.11 4.48
C PHE A 96 0.01 7.46 3.99
N TYR A 97 -0.68 7.44 2.85
CA TYR A 97 -1.21 8.65 2.22
C TYR A 97 -2.59 9.03 2.77
N SER A 98 -2.66 9.31 4.08
CA SER A 98 -3.91 9.69 4.76
C SER A 98 -4.58 10.92 4.14
N ASN A 99 -3.80 11.88 3.63
CA ASN A 99 -4.33 13.09 2.98
C ASN A 99 -5.15 12.80 1.72
N THR A 100 -4.92 11.67 1.05
CA THR A 100 -5.75 11.24 -0.08
C THR A 100 -7.19 10.94 0.37
N ILE A 101 -7.37 10.42 1.59
CA ILE A 101 -8.71 10.19 2.15
C ILE A 101 -9.46 11.51 2.27
N ALA A 102 -8.84 12.52 2.88
CA ALA A 102 -9.44 13.84 3.08
C ALA A 102 -9.77 14.56 1.77
N LYS A 103 -9.02 14.29 0.68
CA LYS A 103 -9.30 14.87 -0.64
C LYS A 103 -10.48 14.19 -1.35
N LEU A 104 -10.60 12.87 -1.20
CA LEU A 104 -11.56 12.06 -1.96
C LEU A 104 -12.88 11.78 -1.22
N ALA A 105 -12.95 12.01 0.09
CA ALA A 105 -14.13 11.71 0.88
C ALA A 105 -14.47 12.81 1.89
N ASP A 106 -15.74 13.19 1.93
CA ASP A 106 -16.31 14.02 3.01
C ASP A 106 -16.84 13.14 4.14
N THR A 107 -17.33 11.94 3.79
CA THR A 107 -17.81 10.95 4.76
C THR A 107 -16.78 9.83 4.90
N THR A 108 -16.24 9.69 6.11
CA THR A 108 -15.27 8.64 6.44
C THR A 108 -15.80 7.73 7.55
N VAL A 109 -15.82 6.43 7.25
CA VAL A 109 -16.12 5.37 8.22
C VAL A 109 -14.84 4.61 8.53
N VAL A 110 -14.33 4.76 9.75
CA VAL A 110 -13.10 4.12 10.21
C VAL A 110 -13.43 2.77 10.84
N LEU A 111 -12.81 1.71 10.33
CA LEU A 111 -12.84 0.36 10.87
C LEU A 111 -11.57 0.17 11.70
N ASP A 112 -11.69 0.35 13.02
CA ASP A 112 -10.57 0.17 13.94
C ASP A 112 -10.36 -1.33 14.19
N ASP A 113 -9.35 -1.90 13.53
CA ASP A 113 -9.06 -3.33 13.48
C ASP A 113 -7.56 -3.60 13.31
N GLU A 114 -6.88 -3.84 14.44
CA GLU A 114 -5.43 -4.05 14.51
C GLU A 114 -4.92 -5.14 13.55
N TYR A 115 -5.67 -6.23 13.39
CA TYR A 115 -5.27 -7.36 12.55
C TYR A 115 -5.96 -7.37 11.18
N GLY A 116 -6.94 -6.50 10.98
CA GLY A 116 -7.78 -6.42 9.78
C GLY A 116 -8.60 -7.69 9.53
N ALA A 117 -9.02 -8.39 10.58
CA ALA A 117 -9.76 -9.64 10.44
C ALA A 117 -11.24 -9.40 10.11
N ALA A 118 -11.91 -8.52 10.87
CA ALA A 118 -13.30 -8.16 10.64
C ALA A 118 -13.43 -7.07 9.58
N SER A 119 -12.51 -6.09 9.55
CA SER A 119 -12.52 -5.02 8.56
C SER A 119 -12.39 -5.56 7.14
N ARG A 120 -11.54 -6.58 6.91
CA ARG A 120 -11.46 -7.30 5.64
C ARG A 120 -12.82 -7.87 5.24
N THR A 121 -13.51 -8.59 6.14
CA THR A 121 -14.84 -9.14 5.85
C THR A 121 -15.86 -8.05 5.53
N LEU A 122 -15.86 -6.95 6.29
CA LEU A 122 -16.74 -5.80 6.04
C LEU A 122 -16.47 -5.19 4.66
N LEU A 123 -15.20 -4.95 4.32
CA LEU A 123 -14.79 -4.28 3.09
C LEU A 123 -15.07 -5.12 1.85
N TYR A 124 -14.87 -6.44 1.89
CA TYR A 124 -15.26 -7.31 0.76
C TYR A 124 -16.78 -7.28 0.52
N ALA A 125 -17.59 -7.30 1.59
CA ALA A 125 -19.04 -7.21 1.46
C ALA A 125 -19.49 -5.82 0.96
N LEU A 126 -18.88 -4.74 1.45
CA LEU A 126 -19.18 -3.37 1.00
C LEU A 126 -18.75 -3.14 -0.46
N ARG A 127 -17.62 -3.72 -0.88
CA ARG A 127 -17.15 -3.71 -2.27
C ARG A 127 -18.18 -4.36 -3.18
N GLU A 128 -18.64 -5.56 -2.83
CA GLU A 128 -19.66 -6.29 -3.59
C GLU A 128 -20.96 -5.48 -3.73
N GLU A 129 -21.44 -4.93 -2.62
CA GLU A 129 -22.65 -4.08 -2.57
C GLU A 129 -22.52 -2.80 -3.39
N ALA A 130 -21.36 -2.12 -3.35
CA ALA A 130 -21.13 -0.91 -4.11
C ALA A 130 -21.16 -1.17 -5.62
N LEU A 131 -20.50 -2.25 -6.06
CA LEU A 131 -20.52 -2.67 -7.47
C LEU A 131 -21.94 -3.07 -7.91
N GLN A 132 -22.67 -3.84 -7.11
CA GLN A 132 -24.05 -4.22 -7.41
C GLN A 132 -25.00 -3.01 -7.51
N LYS A 133 -24.70 -1.93 -6.78
CA LYS A 133 -25.43 -0.65 -6.83
C LYS A 133 -24.98 0.27 -7.97
N GLY A 134 -24.07 -0.19 -8.83
CA GLY A 134 -23.62 0.54 -10.01
C GLY A 134 -22.57 1.61 -9.73
N HIS A 135 -21.79 1.49 -8.65
CA HIS A 135 -20.76 2.49 -8.35
C HIS A 135 -19.40 2.14 -8.94
N ASN A 136 -18.71 3.18 -9.40
CA ASN A 136 -17.27 3.15 -9.58
C ASN A 136 -16.60 3.18 -8.21
N ILE A 137 -15.64 2.28 -7.99
CA ILE A 137 -14.94 2.14 -6.71
C ILE A 137 -13.43 2.14 -6.87
N VAL A 138 -12.74 2.57 -5.81
CA VAL A 138 -11.28 2.35 -5.67
C VAL A 138 -11.05 1.44 -4.48
N THR A 139 -10.57 0.23 -4.75
CA THR A 139 -10.22 -0.76 -3.73
C THR A 139 -8.73 -0.67 -3.42
N CYS A 140 -8.40 -0.42 -2.16
CA CYS A 140 -7.02 -0.36 -1.69
C CYS A 140 -6.66 -1.61 -0.92
N TYR A 141 -5.70 -2.38 -1.44
CA TYR A 141 -5.16 -3.55 -0.75
C TYR A 141 -4.04 -3.19 0.23
N CYS A 142 -3.82 -4.07 1.19
CA CYS A 142 -2.61 -4.08 1.99
C CYS A 142 -1.40 -4.35 1.10
N SER A 143 -0.38 -3.50 1.16
CA SER A 143 0.86 -3.71 0.41
C SER A 143 1.59 -5.00 0.80
N MET A 144 1.32 -5.54 2.00
CA MET A 144 1.94 -6.77 2.52
C MET A 144 1.10 -8.03 2.24
N SER A 145 -0.10 -7.87 1.69
CA SER A 145 -1.01 -8.98 1.34
C SER A 145 -1.88 -8.54 0.13
N PRO A 146 -1.23 -8.28 -1.01
CA PRO A 146 -1.91 -7.77 -2.19
C PRO A 146 -2.95 -8.78 -2.68
N TYR A 147 -4.09 -8.28 -3.16
CA TYR A 147 -5.23 -9.08 -3.65
C TYR A 147 -5.96 -9.95 -2.61
N GLU A 148 -5.36 -10.19 -1.43
CA GLU A 148 -5.95 -11.01 -0.36
C GLU A 148 -6.64 -10.20 0.75
N LYS A 149 -6.11 -9.02 1.08
CA LYS A 149 -6.60 -8.18 2.18
C LYS A 149 -6.88 -6.75 1.70
N ILE A 150 -8.16 -6.42 1.54
CA ILE A 150 -8.62 -5.03 1.35
C ILE A 150 -8.44 -4.29 2.68
N GLU A 151 -7.83 -3.10 2.63
CA GLU A 151 -7.70 -2.20 3.79
C GLU A 151 -8.58 -0.96 3.68
N HIS A 152 -8.80 -0.44 2.47
CA HIS A 152 -9.63 0.73 2.24
C HIS A 152 -10.50 0.57 0.99
N LEU A 153 -11.67 1.22 0.99
CA LEU A 153 -12.62 1.24 -0.11
C LEU A 153 -13.15 2.66 -0.27
N PHE A 154 -12.99 3.23 -1.47
CA PHE A 154 -13.55 4.51 -1.84
C PHE A 154 -14.72 4.33 -2.80
N ILE A 155 -15.73 5.18 -2.64
CA ILE A 155 -16.86 5.34 -3.56
C ILE A 155 -16.89 6.82 -3.97
N PRO A 156 -16.11 7.23 -4.99
CA PRO A 156 -15.86 8.64 -5.29
C PRO A 156 -17.14 9.45 -5.59
N ALA A 157 -18.10 8.88 -6.32
CA ALA A 157 -19.37 9.53 -6.63
C ALA A 157 -20.17 9.94 -5.38
N LEU A 158 -19.97 9.22 -4.27
CA LEU A 158 -20.62 9.50 -2.98
C LEU A 158 -19.73 10.31 -2.02
N ARG A 159 -18.50 10.67 -2.44
CA ARG A 159 -17.46 11.25 -1.56
C ARG A 159 -17.35 10.49 -0.23
N LEU A 160 -17.36 9.16 -0.34
CA LEU A 160 -17.44 8.22 0.78
C LEU A 160 -16.21 7.31 0.80
N CYS A 161 -15.68 7.03 1.98
CA CYS A 161 -14.70 5.97 2.16
C CYS A 161 -14.95 5.14 3.43
N PHE A 162 -14.57 3.86 3.33
CA PHE A 162 -14.42 2.94 4.44
C PHE A 162 -12.95 2.60 4.56
N VAL A 163 -12.34 2.83 5.72
CA VAL A 163 -10.89 2.74 5.90
C VAL A 163 -10.55 1.93 7.13
N THR A 164 -9.62 0.99 7.03
CA THR A 164 -9.08 0.27 8.20
C THR A 164 -8.03 1.12 8.89
N SER A 165 -8.12 1.24 10.22
CA SER A 165 -7.08 1.83 11.07
C SER A 165 -6.42 0.73 11.90
N ASN A 166 -5.09 0.77 11.99
CA ASN A 166 -4.28 -0.10 12.86
C ASN A 166 -2.98 0.60 13.27
N SER A 167 -2.10 -0.12 13.99
CA SER A 167 -0.81 0.41 14.44
C SER A 167 0.18 0.83 13.34
N TYR A 168 0.03 0.37 12.10
CA TYR A 168 0.91 0.72 10.98
C TYR A 168 0.43 1.94 10.18
N HIS A 169 -0.87 2.20 10.17
CA HIS A 169 -1.47 3.36 9.50
C HIS A 169 -2.65 3.90 10.33
N PRO A 170 -2.37 4.54 11.48
CA PRO A 170 -3.42 5.06 12.34
C PRO A 170 -4.23 6.15 11.62
N ILE A 171 -5.55 6.09 11.75
CA ILE A 171 -6.48 7.03 11.10
C ILE A 171 -7.29 7.78 12.14
N GLN A 172 -7.17 9.11 12.10
CA GLN A 172 -7.97 10.01 12.90
C GLN A 172 -8.32 11.27 12.11
N PHE A 173 -9.61 11.46 11.86
CA PHE A 173 -10.23 12.61 11.21
C PHE A 173 -11.31 13.20 12.12
N SER A 174 -11.53 14.50 12.01
CA SER A 174 -12.65 15.16 12.67
C SER A 174 -13.99 14.68 12.11
N GLY A 175 -15.00 14.49 12.97
CA GLY A 175 -16.34 14.05 12.56
C GLY A 175 -16.44 12.61 12.03
N GLN A 176 -15.37 11.82 12.10
CA GLN A 176 -15.38 10.45 11.61
C GLN A 176 -16.31 9.55 12.43
N ARG A 177 -16.88 8.54 11.76
CA ARG A 177 -17.54 7.44 12.46
C ARG A 177 -16.57 6.28 12.63
N THR A 178 -16.15 6.03 13.86
CA THR A 178 -15.31 4.85 14.19
C THR A 178 -16.19 3.65 14.55
N ILE A 179 -15.89 2.50 13.96
CA ILE A 179 -16.42 1.19 14.33
C ILE A 179 -15.25 0.39 14.90
N HIS A 180 -15.28 0.14 16.20
CA HIS A 180 -14.32 -0.78 16.83
C HIS A 180 -14.65 -2.21 16.43
N CYS A 181 -13.83 -2.80 15.56
CA CYS A 181 -14.08 -4.13 15.01
C CYS A 181 -13.97 -5.26 16.05
N THR A 182 -13.39 -4.98 17.23
CA THR A 182 -13.41 -5.90 18.38
C THR A 182 -14.82 -6.33 18.79
N ARG A 183 -15.88 -5.59 18.41
CA ARG A 183 -17.28 -5.99 18.62
C ARG A 183 -17.73 -7.21 17.82
N PHE A 184 -16.97 -7.59 16.80
CA PHE A 184 -17.17 -8.79 15.98
C PHE A 184 -16.28 -9.95 16.45
N CYS A 185 -15.42 -9.74 17.44
CA CYS A 185 -14.43 -10.73 17.85
C CYS A 185 -14.75 -11.30 19.24
N ASN A 186 -14.50 -12.60 19.41
CA ASN A 186 -14.42 -13.24 20.72
C ASN A 186 -13.14 -12.76 21.43
N LYS A 187 -13.31 -11.85 22.38
CA LYS A 187 -12.21 -11.23 23.15
C LYS A 187 -11.40 -12.25 23.95
N GLU A 188 -12.06 -13.25 24.56
CA GLU A 188 -11.34 -14.29 25.31
C GLU A 188 -10.53 -15.18 24.37
N GLY A 189 -11.06 -15.51 23.19
CA GLY A 189 -10.33 -16.22 22.15
C GLY A 189 -9.05 -15.49 21.71
N LEU A 190 -9.14 -14.16 21.50
CA LEU A 190 -7.96 -13.34 21.19
C LEU A 190 -6.97 -13.27 22.36
N LYS A 191 -7.47 -13.15 23.60
CA LYS A 191 -6.64 -13.10 24.81
C LYS A 191 -5.81 -14.36 25.00
N LEU A 192 -6.37 -15.54 24.71
CA LEU A 192 -5.64 -16.82 24.72
C LEU A 192 -4.50 -16.86 23.70
N ARG A 193 -4.59 -16.07 22.63
CA ARG A 193 -3.63 -16.04 21.51
C ARG A 193 -2.68 -14.84 21.57
N ARG A 194 -2.79 -14.00 22.60
CA ARG A 194 -2.01 -12.75 22.73
C ARG A 194 -0.50 -12.91 22.61
N LYS A 195 0.06 -14.00 23.15
CA LYS A 195 1.51 -14.23 23.13
C LYS A 195 2.03 -14.40 21.70
N ARG A 196 1.30 -15.18 20.88
CA ARG A 196 1.60 -15.36 19.45
C ARG A 196 1.45 -14.06 18.67
N LEU A 197 0.33 -13.36 18.88
CA LEU A 197 0.06 -12.09 18.20
C LEU A 197 1.14 -11.03 18.53
N HIS A 198 1.56 -10.96 19.79
CA HIS A 198 2.62 -10.04 20.21
C HIS A 198 3.99 -10.45 19.66
N PHE A 199 4.31 -11.75 19.64
CA PHE A 199 5.51 -12.26 19.00
C PHE A 199 5.56 -11.87 17.52
N ASN A 200 4.48 -12.14 16.77
CA ASN A 200 4.38 -11.78 15.36
C ASN A 200 4.55 -10.27 15.16
N LYS A 201 3.87 -9.44 15.97
CA LYS A 201 3.99 -7.97 15.89
C LYS A 201 5.44 -7.51 16.05
N ARG A 202 6.12 -7.98 17.09
CA ARG A 202 7.53 -7.63 17.33
C ARG A 202 8.43 -8.08 16.19
N ALA A 203 8.25 -9.31 15.72
CA ALA A 203 9.05 -9.82 14.60
C ALA A 203 8.80 -9.03 13.31
N VAL A 204 7.55 -8.65 13.01
CA VAL A 204 7.22 -7.78 11.87
C VAL A 204 7.90 -6.42 11.99
N ASP A 205 7.86 -5.80 13.17
CA ASP A 205 8.49 -4.49 13.40
C ASP A 205 10.00 -4.53 13.10
N GLU A 206 10.69 -5.56 13.60
CA GLU A 206 12.12 -5.78 13.31
C GLU A 206 12.38 -6.05 11.82
N LEU A 207 11.57 -6.89 11.18
CA LEU A 207 11.72 -7.20 9.76
C LEU A 207 11.49 -5.97 8.87
N PHE A 208 10.52 -5.12 9.22
CA PHE A 208 10.28 -3.85 8.53
C PHE A 208 11.45 -2.88 8.70
N ALA A 209 11.97 -2.73 9.93
CA ALA A 209 13.15 -1.89 10.16
C ALA A 209 14.35 -2.35 9.32
N GLN A 210 14.61 -3.66 9.28
CA GLN A 210 15.68 -4.24 8.46
C GLN A 210 15.44 -4.03 6.96
N ALA A 211 14.21 -4.26 6.47
CA ALA A 211 13.87 -4.04 5.07
C ALA A 211 14.08 -2.58 4.66
N SER A 212 13.62 -1.61 5.45
CA SER A 212 13.82 -0.19 5.19
C SER A 212 15.30 0.21 5.20
N SER A 213 16.10 -0.33 6.13
CA SER A 213 17.56 -0.11 6.16
C SER A 213 18.23 -0.62 4.89
N ILE A 214 17.91 -1.84 4.46
CA ILE A 214 18.49 -2.43 3.25
C ILE A 214 18.03 -1.68 1.99
N GLN A 215 16.79 -1.20 1.95
CA GLN A 215 16.31 -0.34 0.86
C GLN A 215 17.07 0.99 0.80
N LYS A 216 17.50 1.53 1.95
CA LYS A 216 18.35 2.72 1.98
C LYS A 216 19.73 2.44 1.37
N GLU A 217 20.37 1.32 1.75
CA GLU A 217 21.63 0.88 1.13
C GLU A 217 21.47 0.64 -0.39
N ALA A 218 20.36 0.04 -0.82
CA ALA A 218 20.05 -0.15 -2.23
C ALA A 218 19.95 1.19 -2.96
N LYS A 219 19.30 2.19 -2.34
CA LYS A 219 19.24 3.55 -2.90
C LYS A 219 20.62 4.20 -2.99
N GLU A 220 21.47 4.07 -1.97
CA GLU A 220 22.84 4.60 -2.02
C GLU A 220 23.64 3.96 -3.17
N CYS A 221 23.49 2.66 -3.39
CA CYS A 221 24.09 1.96 -4.53
C CYS A 221 23.52 2.44 -5.88
N HIS A 222 22.21 2.67 -5.95
CA HIS A 222 21.54 3.22 -7.12
C HIS A 222 22.00 4.66 -7.43
N ASP A 223 22.12 5.51 -6.42
CA ASP A 223 22.53 6.91 -6.57
C ASP A 223 24.00 6.99 -7.03
N ALA A 224 24.87 6.11 -6.53
CA ALA A 224 26.25 5.97 -7.02
C ALA A 224 26.30 5.51 -8.49
N LEU A 225 25.42 4.58 -8.88
CA LEU A 225 25.27 4.15 -10.26
C LEU A 225 24.78 5.31 -11.15
N GLU A 226 23.81 6.08 -10.67
CA GLU A 226 23.21 7.22 -11.38
C GLU A 226 24.25 8.29 -11.71
N GLN A 227 25.23 8.54 -10.83
CA GLN A 227 26.30 9.51 -11.08
C GLN A 227 27.08 9.22 -12.38
N TYR A 228 27.38 7.95 -12.67
CA TYR A 228 28.06 7.58 -13.94
C TYR A 228 27.21 7.92 -15.17
N TYR A 229 25.89 7.79 -15.07
CA TYR A 229 24.98 8.13 -16.16
C TYR A 229 24.83 9.64 -16.29
N ILE A 230 24.69 10.37 -15.19
CA ILE A 230 24.67 11.85 -15.19
C ILE A 230 25.94 12.39 -15.87
N ASP A 231 27.12 11.89 -15.51
CA ASP A 231 28.39 12.34 -16.08
C ASP A 231 28.52 12.02 -17.59
N ALA A 232 27.82 10.98 -18.05
CA ALA A 232 27.79 10.55 -19.44
C ALA A 232 26.71 11.27 -20.28
N VAL A 233 25.76 11.98 -19.67
CA VAL A 233 24.64 12.61 -20.38
C VAL A 233 24.98 14.04 -20.80
N ASP A 234 24.74 14.37 -22.07
CA ASP A 234 24.71 15.73 -22.59
C ASP A 234 23.34 16.38 -22.31
N PHE A 235 23.24 17.02 -21.14
CA PHE A 235 22.03 17.75 -20.74
C PHE A 235 21.73 18.96 -21.64
N THR A 236 22.72 19.52 -22.34
CA THR A 236 22.47 20.63 -23.29
C THR A 236 21.71 20.12 -24.52
N PHE A 237 22.08 18.94 -25.01
CA PHE A 237 21.34 18.26 -26.07
C PHE A 237 19.93 17.90 -25.62
N LEU A 238 19.76 17.36 -24.40
CA LEU A 238 18.44 17.03 -23.87
C LEU A 238 17.53 18.26 -23.73
N GLU A 239 18.05 19.37 -23.22
CA GLU A 239 17.29 20.62 -23.09
C GLU A 239 16.83 21.13 -24.46
N LYS A 240 17.71 21.11 -25.47
CA LYS A 240 17.34 21.47 -26.85
C LYS A 240 16.26 20.56 -27.42
N ALA A 241 16.36 19.25 -27.17
CA ALA A 241 15.34 18.28 -27.58
C ALA A 241 13.99 18.55 -26.93
N TYR A 242 14.01 18.88 -25.63
CA TYR A 242 12.83 19.22 -24.85
C TYR A 242 12.15 20.50 -25.38
N GLN A 243 12.90 21.57 -25.59
CA GLN A 243 12.38 22.82 -26.16
C GLN A 243 11.81 22.64 -27.57
N TYR A 244 12.44 21.81 -28.40
CA TYR A 244 11.90 21.45 -29.71
C TYR A 244 10.52 20.77 -29.61
N LEU A 245 10.37 19.82 -28.67
CA LEU A 245 9.09 19.13 -28.47
C LEU A 245 7.99 20.09 -27.98
N LEU A 246 8.32 21.04 -27.10
CA LEU A 246 7.35 22.05 -26.64
C LEU A 246 6.92 23.05 -27.72
N THR A 247 7.75 23.28 -28.73
CA THR A 247 7.48 24.27 -29.78
C THR A 247 6.91 23.66 -31.07
N THR A 248 6.99 22.34 -31.22
CA THR A 248 6.60 21.64 -32.47
C THR A 248 5.40 20.69 -32.29
N LEU A 249 4.94 20.48 -31.05
CA LEU A 249 3.72 19.74 -30.70
C LEU A 249 2.72 20.68 -30.01
#